data_AF-A0A1F7RU10-F1
#
_entry.id   AF-A0A1F7RU10-F1
#
_cell.length_a   1.000
_cell.length_b   1.000
_cell.length_c   1.000
_cell.angle_alpha   90.00
_cell.angle_beta   90.00
_cell.angle_gamma   90.00
#
_symmetry.space_group_name_H-M   'P 1'
#
loop_
_entity.id
_entity.type
_entity.pdbx_description
1 polymer ?
#
loop_
_entity_poly.entity_id
_entity_poly.type
_entity_poly.pdbx_seq_one_letter_code
_entity_poly.pdbx_strand_id
1 'polypeptide(L)'
;MNKLKTLEYNFIEASTDEKKIEFFGNLMPSIILFRRKPGRLLLRPLRKLYTPSEKVSEYVKKNVDDIGEIDGTYVFLHRWKTHGFDPAVFEETKMFIYRLNKIISKQGIKGQALYPLSPRINLPKLAASAGLGTLSPFGLLVHPEFGPRLFITALKGADGLVSRNFLKTSGCTSCNKCVEVCPQNPQQTKTVNLGLCRACSKCISECPVGI
;
A
#
# COMPACT_ATOMS: atom_id res chain seq x y z
N MET A 1 4.25 -16.33 30.57
CA MET A 1 3.93 -15.15 29.75
C MET A 1 5.20 -14.39 29.45
N ASN A 2 5.82 -14.62 28.28
CA ASN A 2 7.01 -13.87 27.88
C ASN A 2 6.61 -12.43 27.54
N LYS A 3 7.10 -11.47 28.31
CA LYS A 3 7.12 -10.05 27.93
C LYS A 3 7.89 -9.94 26.61
N LEU A 4 7.18 -9.85 25.49
CA LEU A 4 7.80 -9.52 24.20
C LEU A 4 8.37 -8.12 24.32
N LYS A 5 9.70 -8.03 24.49
CA LYS A 5 10.44 -6.77 24.43
C LYS A 5 10.12 -6.14 23.09
N THR A 6 9.53 -4.94 23.11
CA THR A 6 9.59 -4.02 21.97
C THR A 6 11.07 -3.77 21.70
N LEU A 7 11.60 -4.43 20.67
CA LEU A 7 12.97 -4.24 20.25
C LEU A 7 13.02 -2.90 19.51
N GLU A 8 13.70 -1.92 20.10
CA GLU A 8 13.98 -0.65 19.43
C GLU A 8 15.02 -0.91 18.35
N TYR A 9 14.66 -0.60 17.10
CA TYR A 9 15.53 -0.68 15.94
C TYR A 9 15.71 0.72 15.34
N ASN A 10 16.92 1.03 14.92
CA ASN A 10 17.19 2.25 14.17
C ASN A 10 16.89 2.03 12.69
N PHE A 11 15.97 2.82 12.12
CA PHE A 11 15.61 2.76 10.70
C PHE A 11 16.27 3.90 9.95
N ILE A 12 17.15 3.56 9.02
CA ILE A 12 17.74 4.52 8.07
C ILE A 12 16.87 4.49 6.82
N GLU A 13 16.29 5.63 6.47
CA GLU A 13 15.40 5.77 5.32
C GLU A 13 16.11 5.48 3.99
N ALA A 14 15.37 4.96 3.00
CA ALA A 14 15.95 4.53 1.72
C ALA A 14 16.40 5.72 0.86
N SER A 15 15.63 6.80 0.87
CA SER A 15 15.94 8.06 0.21
C SER A 15 14.90 9.09 0.64
N THR A 16 15.29 10.36 0.69
CA THR A 16 14.38 11.51 0.82
C THR A 16 14.11 12.19 -0.53
N ASP A 17 14.71 11.69 -1.62
CA ASP A 17 14.55 12.24 -2.98
C ASP A 17 13.24 11.76 -3.61
N GLU A 18 12.26 12.66 -3.69
CA GLU A 18 10.94 12.37 -4.27
C GLU A 18 11.03 11.80 -5.69
N LYS A 19 11.95 12.30 -6.52
CA LYS A 19 12.06 11.88 -7.93
C LYS A 19 12.56 10.45 -8.03
N LYS A 20 13.51 10.05 -7.18
CA LYS A 20 13.97 8.66 -7.11
C LYS A 20 12.85 7.74 -6.64
N ILE A 21 12.12 8.12 -5.60
CA ILE A 21 10.99 7.33 -5.09
C ILE A 21 9.91 7.17 -6.17
N GLU A 22 9.57 8.24 -6.89
CA GLU A 22 8.61 8.17 -8.00
C GLU A 22 9.10 7.30 -9.15
N PHE A 23 10.38 7.37 -9.52
CA PHE A 23 10.96 6.54 -10.57
C PHE A 23 10.87 5.05 -10.23
N PHE A 24 11.33 4.65 -9.04
CA PHE A 24 11.30 3.26 -8.60
C PHE A 24 9.88 2.78 -8.30
N GLY A 25 9.02 3.67 -7.81
CA GLY A 25 7.63 3.34 -7.50
C GLY A 25 6.74 3.24 -8.74
N ASN A 26 6.93 4.07 -9.77
CA ASN A 26 6.02 4.11 -10.91
C ASN A 26 6.57 3.49 -12.19
N LEU A 27 7.83 3.77 -12.53
CA LEU A 27 8.38 3.41 -13.84
C LEU A 27 8.88 1.96 -13.84
N MET A 28 9.60 1.56 -12.80
CA MET A 28 10.24 0.24 -12.74
C MET A 28 9.22 -0.91 -12.78
N PRO A 29 8.09 -0.89 -12.03
CA PRO A 29 7.04 -1.89 -12.15
C PRO A 29 6.40 -1.95 -13.53
N SER A 30 6.20 -0.79 -14.18
CA SER A 30 5.67 -0.71 -15.55
C SER A 30 6.63 -1.33 -16.57
N ILE A 31 7.95 -1.14 -16.43
CA ILE A 31 8.96 -1.81 -17.28
C ILE A 31 8.93 -3.33 -17.07
N ILE A 32 8.85 -3.80 -15.82
CA ILE A 32 8.76 -5.23 -15.50
C ILE A 32 7.51 -5.85 -16.13
N LEU A 33 6.36 -5.18 -16.05
CA LEU A 33 5.12 -5.62 -16.68
C LEU A 33 5.20 -5.69 -18.19
N PHE A 34 5.81 -4.69 -18.82
CA PHE A 34 6.01 -4.70 -20.26
C PHE A 34 6.79 -5.94 -20.71
N ARG A 35 7.86 -6.28 -19.97
CA ARG A 35 8.67 -7.48 -20.25
C ARG A 35 7.91 -8.79 -20.02
N ARG A 36 7.03 -8.85 -19.02
CA ARG A 36 6.28 -10.07 -18.67
C ARG A 36 5.02 -10.29 -19.51
N LYS A 37 4.25 -9.22 -19.78
CA LYS A 37 2.95 -9.27 -20.48
C LYS A 37 2.72 -7.98 -21.30
N PRO A 38 3.35 -7.84 -22.48
CA PRO A 38 3.30 -6.59 -23.27
C PRO A 38 1.88 -6.20 -23.70
N GLY A 39 1.00 -7.17 -23.97
CA GLY A 39 -0.40 -6.93 -24.35
C GLY A 39 -1.21 -6.16 -23.30
N ARG A 40 -0.91 -6.32 -22.00
CA ARG A 40 -1.57 -5.53 -20.94
C ARG A 40 -1.13 -4.05 -20.95
N LEU A 41 0.08 -3.77 -21.43
CA LEU A 41 0.58 -2.40 -21.55
C LEU A 41 0.03 -1.70 -22.80
N LEU A 42 -0.12 -2.44 -23.91
CA LEU A 42 -0.67 -1.91 -25.17
C LEU A 42 -2.12 -1.42 -25.04
N LEU A 43 -2.92 -2.06 -24.17
CA LEU A 43 -4.31 -1.65 -23.90
C LEU A 43 -4.44 -0.51 -22.87
N ARG A 44 -3.33 -0.05 -22.29
CA ARG A 44 -3.32 0.97 -21.23
C ARG A 44 -3.88 2.35 -21.67
N PRO A 45 -3.56 2.88 -22.86
CA PRO A 45 -4.12 4.15 -23.33
C PRO A 45 -5.65 4.07 -23.46
N LEU A 46 -6.15 2.98 -24.05
CA LEU A 46 -7.58 2.73 -24.21
C LEU A 46 -8.30 2.64 -22.84
N ARG A 47 -7.67 1.99 -21.86
CA ARG A 47 -8.21 1.92 -20.48
C ARG A 47 -8.23 3.26 -19.74
N LYS A 48 -7.37 4.22 -20.07
CA LYS A 48 -7.36 5.58 -19.50
C LYS A 48 -8.47 6.47 -20.07
N LEU A 49 -8.86 6.23 -21.32
CA LEU A 49 -9.96 6.96 -21.97
C LEU A 49 -11.31 6.62 -21.31
N TYR A 50 -11.48 5.36 -20.90
CA TYR A 50 -12.67 4.92 -20.19
C TYR A 50 -12.78 5.53 -18.79
N THR A 51 -13.89 6.25 -18.54
CA THR A 51 -14.30 6.68 -17.20
C THR A 51 -15.58 5.93 -16.87
N PRO A 52 -15.62 5.11 -15.80
CA PRO A 52 -16.85 4.47 -15.38
C PRO A 52 -17.95 5.52 -15.13
N SER A 53 -19.19 5.21 -15.51
CA SER A 53 -20.38 6.01 -15.18
C SER A 53 -21.03 5.59 -13.85
N GLU A 54 -20.42 4.63 -13.16
CA GLU A 54 -20.86 4.05 -11.90
C GLU A 54 -20.86 5.11 -10.77
N LYS A 55 -21.70 4.92 -9.74
CA LYS A 55 -21.61 5.77 -8.53
C LYS A 55 -20.28 5.50 -7.81
N VAL A 56 -19.76 6.50 -7.11
CA VAL A 56 -18.47 6.40 -6.40
C VAL A 56 -18.46 5.25 -5.39
N SER A 57 -19.53 5.10 -4.61
CA SER A 57 -19.66 4.03 -3.62
C SER A 57 -19.64 2.63 -4.24
N GLU A 58 -20.29 2.44 -5.39
CA GLU A 58 -20.28 1.18 -6.14
C GLU A 58 -18.89 0.89 -6.71
N TYR A 59 -18.26 1.91 -7.30
CA TYR A 59 -16.92 1.79 -7.86
C TYR A 59 -15.89 1.40 -6.78
N VAL A 60 -15.93 2.04 -5.61
CA VAL A 60 -15.07 1.70 -4.48
C VAL A 60 -15.33 0.27 -4.00
N LYS A 61 -16.60 -0.09 -3.76
CA LYS A 61 -16.97 -1.43 -3.25
C LYS A 61 -16.50 -2.58 -4.16
N LYS A 62 -16.44 -2.34 -5.47
CA LYS A 62 -16.05 -3.34 -6.47
C LYS A 62 -14.53 -3.51 -6.62
N ASN A 63 -13.75 -2.47 -6.32
CA ASN A 63 -12.32 -2.41 -6.69
C ASN A 63 -11.38 -2.35 -5.48
N VAL A 64 -11.90 -2.40 -4.26
CA VAL A 64 -11.12 -2.23 -3.02
C VAL A 64 -11.48 -3.34 -2.05
N ASP A 65 -10.46 -3.95 -1.44
CA ASP A 65 -10.65 -5.03 -0.47
C ASP A 65 -11.04 -4.49 0.91
N ASP A 66 -10.43 -3.38 1.34
CA ASP A 66 -10.83 -2.66 2.56
C ASP A 66 -10.56 -1.15 2.49
N ILE A 67 -11.29 -0.37 3.27
CA ILE A 67 -11.27 1.09 3.24
C ILE A 67 -11.33 1.66 4.66
N GLY A 68 -10.56 2.72 4.88
CA GLY A 68 -10.51 3.51 6.10
C GLY A 68 -10.69 5.00 5.80
N GLU A 69 -11.01 5.79 6.82
CA GLU A 69 -11.04 7.25 6.74
C GLU A 69 -10.35 7.86 7.97
N ILE A 70 -9.60 8.92 7.74
CA ILE A 70 -8.97 9.72 8.78
C ILE A 70 -8.81 11.16 8.28
N ASP A 71 -9.33 12.12 9.04
CA ASP A 71 -9.20 13.56 8.77
C ASP A 71 -9.54 13.96 7.32
N GLY A 72 -10.66 13.47 6.78
CA GLY A 72 -11.09 13.77 5.41
C GLY A 72 -10.27 13.06 4.32
N THR A 73 -9.48 12.06 4.72
CA THR A 73 -8.66 11.27 3.80
C THR A 73 -9.12 9.81 3.80
N TYR A 74 -9.63 9.37 2.66
CA TYR A 74 -10.00 7.99 2.44
C TYR A 74 -8.76 7.18 2.08
N VAL A 75 -8.56 6.04 2.74
CA VAL A 75 -7.45 5.11 2.52
C VAL A 75 -8.01 3.80 1.99
N PHE A 76 -7.48 3.30 0.89
CA PHE A 76 -7.96 2.11 0.21
C PHE A 76 -6.87 1.03 0.16
N LEU A 77 -7.23 -0.19 0.56
CA LEU A 77 -6.37 -1.37 0.54
C LEU A 77 -6.71 -2.27 -0.66
N HIS A 78 -5.66 -2.74 -1.32
CA HIS A 78 -5.74 -3.66 -2.45
C HIS A 78 -4.87 -4.89 -2.14
N ARG A 79 -5.50 -6.03 -1.89
CA ARG A 79 -4.82 -7.29 -1.56
C ARG A 79 -4.15 -7.87 -2.80
N TRP A 80 -2.94 -8.38 -2.65
CA TRP A 80 -2.37 -9.31 -3.64
C TRP A 80 -2.22 -10.71 -3.02
N LYS A 81 -2.26 -11.74 -3.87
CA LYS A 81 -2.30 -13.15 -3.43
C LYS A 81 -0.95 -13.87 -3.56
N THR A 82 -0.01 -13.30 -4.29
CA THR A 82 1.31 -13.91 -4.50
C THR A 82 2.24 -13.69 -3.30
N HIS A 83 3.22 -14.59 -3.12
CA HIS A 83 4.24 -14.44 -2.07
C HIS A 83 5.22 -13.28 -2.34
N GLY A 84 5.41 -12.88 -3.60
CA GLY A 84 6.21 -11.73 -3.99
C GLY A 84 5.37 -10.55 -4.48
N PHE A 85 6.03 -9.43 -4.78
CA PHE A 85 5.43 -8.27 -5.43
C PHE A 85 4.64 -8.69 -6.68
N ASP A 86 3.36 -8.30 -6.75
CA ASP A 86 2.49 -8.51 -7.90
C ASP A 86 2.38 -7.23 -8.74
N PRO A 87 3.08 -7.13 -9.89
CA PRO A 87 3.03 -5.94 -10.71
C PRO A 87 1.62 -5.70 -11.30
N ALA A 88 0.81 -6.74 -11.51
CA ALA A 88 -0.52 -6.56 -12.08
C ALA A 88 -1.45 -5.86 -11.09
N VAL A 89 -1.50 -6.34 -9.85
CA VAL A 89 -2.28 -5.70 -8.78
C VAL A 89 -1.77 -4.29 -8.52
N PHE A 90 -0.46 -4.06 -8.62
CA PHE A 90 0.13 -2.73 -8.49
C PHE A 90 -0.40 -1.73 -9.54
N GLU A 91 -0.44 -2.13 -10.82
CA GLU A 91 -0.99 -1.25 -11.87
C GLU A 91 -2.51 -1.12 -11.79
N GLU A 92 -3.22 -2.17 -11.38
CA GLU A 92 -4.67 -2.10 -11.14
C GLU A 92 -4.99 -1.10 -10.02
N THR A 93 -4.22 -1.13 -8.93
CA THR A 93 -4.30 -0.17 -7.82
C THR A 93 -4.09 1.28 -8.30
N LYS A 94 -3.06 1.51 -9.14
CA LYS A 94 -2.81 2.84 -9.74
C LYS A 94 -3.95 3.30 -10.65
N MET A 95 -4.50 2.37 -11.44
CA MET A 95 -5.63 2.66 -12.32
C MET A 95 -6.91 2.94 -11.55
N PHE A 96 -7.12 2.25 -10.42
CA PHE A 96 -8.24 2.49 -9.51
C PHE A 96 -8.23 3.94 -9.02
N ILE A 97 -7.14 4.38 -8.38
CA ILE A 97 -7.12 5.72 -7.79
C ILE A 97 -7.17 6.82 -8.85
N TYR A 98 -6.54 6.60 -10.01
CA TYR A 98 -6.64 7.51 -11.17
C TYR A 98 -8.10 7.68 -11.64
N ARG A 99 -8.83 6.56 -11.78
CA ARG A 99 -10.24 6.58 -12.22
C ARG A 99 -11.15 7.17 -11.16
N LEU A 100 -10.95 6.82 -9.90
CA LEU A 100 -11.70 7.39 -8.79
C LEU A 100 -11.57 8.93 -8.80
N ASN A 101 -10.34 9.44 -8.93
CA ASN A 101 -10.10 10.89 -9.01
C ASN A 101 -10.83 11.55 -10.19
N LYS A 102 -10.95 10.86 -11.33
CA LYS A 102 -11.70 11.35 -12.49
C LYS A 102 -13.21 11.34 -12.25
N ILE A 103 -13.73 10.31 -11.58
CA ILE A 103 -15.17 10.19 -11.25
C ILE A 103 -15.58 11.32 -10.30
N ILE A 104 -14.84 11.53 -9.20
CA ILE A 104 -15.17 12.58 -8.23
C ILE A 104 -15.02 13.98 -8.83
N SER A 105 -14.02 14.19 -9.69
CA SER A 105 -13.80 15.48 -10.36
C SER A 105 -14.97 15.83 -11.28
N LYS A 106 -15.55 14.83 -11.97
CA LYS A 106 -16.77 15.02 -12.77
C LYS A 106 -18.00 15.39 -11.93
N GLN A 107 -18.01 15.04 -10.64
CA GLN A 107 -19.07 15.38 -9.69
C GLN A 107 -18.81 16.72 -8.99
N GLY A 108 -17.78 17.48 -9.40
CA GLY A 108 -17.42 18.75 -8.78
C GLY A 108 -16.71 18.63 -7.42
N ILE A 109 -16.38 17.40 -6.99
CA ILE A 109 -15.66 17.15 -5.75
C ILE A 109 -14.17 17.36 -6.01
N LYS A 110 -13.55 18.25 -5.24
CA LYS A 110 -12.09 18.44 -5.26
C LYS A 110 -11.46 17.32 -4.44
N GLY A 111 -10.53 16.58 -5.04
CA GLY A 111 -9.79 15.54 -4.32
C GLY A 111 -8.36 15.42 -4.83
N GLN A 112 -7.47 14.96 -3.95
CA GLN A 112 -6.08 14.68 -4.29
C GLN A 112 -5.81 13.18 -4.18
N ALA A 113 -5.60 12.54 -5.33
CA ALA A 113 -5.17 11.15 -5.40
C ALA A 113 -3.73 10.97 -4.88
N LEU A 114 -3.56 10.01 -3.97
CA LEU A 114 -2.30 9.55 -3.44
C LEU A 114 -2.05 8.14 -3.96
N TYR A 115 -1.06 8.04 -4.85
CA TYR A 115 -0.69 6.79 -5.50
C TYR A 115 0.15 5.90 -4.58
N PRO A 116 0.23 4.58 -4.86
CA PRO A 116 1.11 3.71 -4.11
C PRO A 116 2.55 4.23 -4.14
N LEU A 117 3.28 4.04 -3.03
CA LEU A 117 4.67 4.50 -2.89
C LEU A 117 4.82 6.02 -3.06
N SER A 118 3.80 6.81 -2.70
CA SER A 118 3.90 8.27 -2.68
C SER A 118 5.05 8.72 -1.78
N PRO A 119 5.98 9.56 -2.26
CA PRO A 119 7.08 10.04 -1.42
C PRO A 119 6.66 11.07 -0.37
N ARG A 120 5.49 11.69 -0.55
CA ARG A 120 5.04 12.84 0.25
C ARG A 120 4.31 12.44 1.52
N ILE A 121 3.69 11.26 1.52
CA ILE A 121 2.86 10.79 2.61
C ILE A 121 3.20 9.33 2.90
N ASN A 122 3.45 9.04 4.19
CA ASN A 122 3.63 7.68 4.65
C ASN A 122 2.26 6.97 4.71
N LEU A 123 1.86 6.37 3.59
CA LEU A 123 0.59 5.66 3.44
C LEU A 123 0.40 4.53 4.46
N PRO A 124 1.42 3.72 4.83
CA PRO A 124 1.29 2.76 5.92
C PRO A 124 0.87 3.39 7.26
N LYS A 125 1.52 4.49 7.67
CA LYS A 125 1.14 5.22 8.89
C LYS A 125 -0.28 5.75 8.80
N LEU A 126 -0.65 6.34 7.67
CA LEU A 126 -2.00 6.87 7.43
C LEU A 126 -3.06 5.75 7.53
N ALA A 127 -2.82 4.59 6.92
CA ALA A 127 -3.72 3.45 6.98
C ALA A 127 -3.87 2.89 8.41
N ALA A 128 -2.77 2.84 9.19
CA ALA A 128 -2.82 2.43 10.59
C ALA A 128 -3.65 3.42 11.43
N SER A 129 -3.47 4.72 11.22
CA SER A 129 -4.30 5.76 11.86
C SER A 129 -5.78 5.65 11.50
N ALA A 130 -6.07 5.24 10.26
CA ALA A 130 -7.44 4.97 9.77
C ALA A 130 -8.02 3.63 10.28
N GLY A 131 -7.31 2.89 11.15
CA GLY A 131 -7.80 1.67 11.78
C GLY A 131 -7.68 0.39 10.94
N LEU A 132 -7.01 0.44 9.79
CA LEU A 132 -6.89 -0.66 8.84
C LEU A 132 -5.82 -1.71 9.20
N GLY A 133 -5.30 -1.66 10.42
CA GLY A 133 -4.24 -2.54 10.87
C GLY A 133 -3.21 -1.82 11.75
N THR A 134 -2.11 -2.51 12.00
CA THR A 134 -1.00 -1.99 12.79
C THR A 134 0.31 -2.09 12.04
N LEU A 135 1.28 -1.24 12.40
CA LEU A 135 2.59 -1.25 11.76
C LEU A 135 3.43 -2.43 12.27
N SER A 136 4.11 -3.09 11.35
CA SER A 136 5.20 -4.01 11.64
C SER A 136 6.45 -3.25 12.12
N PRO A 137 7.48 -3.94 12.64
CA PRO A 137 8.76 -3.31 12.95
C PRO A 137 9.33 -2.54 11.76
N PHE A 138 9.18 -3.02 10.52
CA PHE A 138 9.65 -2.33 9.30
C PHE A 138 8.77 -1.15 8.85
N GLY A 139 7.76 -0.76 9.63
CA GLY A 139 6.84 0.31 9.27
C GLY A 139 5.88 -0.03 8.13
N LEU A 140 5.80 -1.31 7.72
CA LEU A 140 4.76 -1.78 6.80
C LEU A 140 3.45 -1.97 7.55
N LEU A 141 2.33 -1.60 6.92
CA LEU A 141 1.00 -1.93 7.43
C LEU A 141 0.81 -3.45 7.40
N VAL A 142 0.32 -4.00 8.50
CA VAL A 142 -0.17 -5.38 8.58
C VAL A 142 -1.67 -5.30 8.82
N HIS A 143 -2.46 -5.74 7.85
CA HIS A 143 -3.90 -5.91 7.98
C HIS A 143 -4.21 -7.26 8.64
N PRO A 144 -5.21 -7.39 9.53
CA PRO A 144 -5.56 -8.67 10.18
C PRO A 144 -5.84 -9.81 9.19
N GLU A 145 -6.52 -9.52 8.08
CA GLU A 145 -6.94 -10.53 7.10
C GLU A 145 -5.91 -10.73 5.97
N PHE A 146 -5.15 -9.69 5.61
CA PHE A 146 -4.29 -9.71 4.42
C PHE A 146 -2.80 -9.78 4.77
N GLY A 147 -2.46 -9.60 6.05
CA GLY A 147 -1.10 -9.40 6.48
C GLY A 147 -0.49 -8.16 5.81
N PRO A 148 0.80 -8.20 5.44
CA PRO A 148 1.47 -7.13 4.71
C PRO A 148 1.34 -7.23 3.18
N ARG A 149 0.50 -8.14 2.64
CA ARG A 149 0.38 -8.43 1.20
C ARG A 149 -0.68 -7.53 0.54
N LEU A 150 -0.45 -6.23 0.61
CA LEU A 150 -1.39 -5.21 0.16
C LEU A 150 -0.68 -4.00 -0.45
N PHE A 151 -1.38 -3.31 -1.36
CA PHE A 151 -1.05 -1.95 -1.76
C PHE A 151 -2.01 -0.96 -1.10
N ILE A 152 -1.50 0.23 -0.83
CA ILE A 152 -2.24 1.31 -0.20
C ILE A 152 -2.34 2.46 -1.21
N THR A 153 -3.54 3.00 -1.35
CA THR A 153 -3.80 4.29 -2.02
C THR A 153 -4.63 5.15 -1.09
N ALA A 154 -4.67 6.45 -1.36
CA ALA A 154 -5.55 7.33 -0.60
C ALA A 154 -6.11 8.46 -1.48
N LEU A 155 -7.19 9.06 -1.02
CA LEU A 155 -7.83 10.22 -1.62
C LEU A 155 -8.09 11.25 -0.53
N LYS A 156 -7.41 12.39 -0.61
CA LYS A 156 -7.55 13.49 0.35
C LYS A 156 -8.59 14.52 -0.11
N GLY A 157 -9.35 15.06 0.84
CA GLY A 157 -10.25 16.21 0.62
C GLY A 157 -11.61 15.84 0.06
N ALA A 158 -12.01 14.57 0.22
CA ALA A 158 -13.22 14.03 -0.38
C ALA A 158 -14.27 13.67 0.68
N ASP A 159 -14.45 14.53 1.68
CA ASP A 159 -15.26 14.28 2.88
C ASP A 159 -16.64 13.71 2.54
N GLY A 160 -17.04 12.65 3.25
CA GLY A 160 -18.34 12.01 3.05
C GLY A 160 -18.45 11.13 1.79
N LEU A 161 -17.34 10.84 1.08
CA LEU A 161 -17.33 10.00 -0.13
C LEU A 161 -17.99 8.63 0.08
N VAL A 162 -17.71 8.00 1.22
CA VAL A 162 -18.17 6.67 1.57
C VAL A 162 -18.49 6.64 3.06
N SER A 163 -19.70 6.21 3.40
CA SER A 163 -20.11 5.97 4.79
C SER A 163 -19.81 4.53 5.17
N ARG A 164 -18.82 4.32 6.04
CA ARG A 164 -18.56 3.04 6.71
C ARG A 164 -18.19 3.30 8.17
N ASN A 165 -18.61 2.39 9.05
CA ASN A 165 -18.10 2.34 10.41
C ASN A 165 -16.73 1.66 10.38
N PHE A 166 -15.67 2.46 10.54
CA PHE A 166 -14.30 1.96 10.57
C PHE A 166 -13.98 1.43 11.97
N LEU A 167 -13.88 0.12 12.10
CA LEU A 167 -13.43 -0.51 13.34
C LEU A 167 -11.91 -0.57 13.33
N LYS A 168 -11.28 -0.17 14.45
CA LYS A 168 -9.85 -0.35 14.62
C LYS A 168 -9.53 -1.84 14.68
N THR A 169 -8.66 -2.29 13.78
CA THR A 169 -8.20 -3.67 13.76
C THR A 169 -6.71 -3.77 14.05
N SER A 170 -6.32 -4.77 14.85
CA SER A 170 -4.92 -5.10 15.08
C SER A 170 -4.46 -6.12 14.04
N GLY A 171 -3.35 -5.87 13.35
CA GLY A 171 -2.79 -6.84 12.41
C GLY A 171 -1.47 -7.45 12.87
N CYS A 172 -0.42 -6.64 13.07
CA CYS A 172 0.88 -7.12 13.51
C CYS A 172 0.80 -7.72 14.92
N THR A 173 1.31 -8.95 15.08
CA THR A 173 1.33 -9.68 16.36
C THR A 173 2.64 -9.51 17.14
N SER A 174 3.55 -8.66 16.67
CA SER A 174 4.88 -8.46 17.26
C SER A 174 5.70 -9.76 17.40
N CYS A 175 5.49 -10.72 16.49
CA CYS A 175 6.21 -12.00 16.47
C CYS A 175 7.69 -11.90 16.04
N ASN A 176 8.12 -10.77 15.48
CA ASN A 176 9.47 -10.51 14.97
C ASN A 176 9.98 -11.43 13.85
N LYS A 177 9.13 -12.29 13.27
CA LYS A 177 9.51 -13.17 12.15
C LYS A 177 10.12 -12.41 10.97
N CYS A 178 9.60 -11.24 10.63
CA CYS A 178 10.13 -10.39 9.57
C CYS A 178 11.57 -9.95 9.84
N VAL A 179 11.91 -9.68 11.11
CA VAL A 179 13.24 -9.24 11.55
C VAL A 179 14.23 -10.40 11.43
N GLU A 180 13.82 -11.61 11.84
CA GLU A 180 14.62 -12.84 11.76
C GLU A 180 15.05 -13.18 10.33
N VAL A 181 14.14 -13.03 9.36
CA VAL A 181 14.37 -13.44 7.97
C VAL A 181 15.05 -12.35 7.13
N CYS A 182 15.25 -11.15 7.69
CA CYS A 182 15.83 -10.03 6.97
C CYS A 182 17.34 -10.25 6.73
N PRO A 183 17.82 -10.20 5.47
CA PRO A 183 19.25 -10.38 5.14
C PRO A 183 20.21 -9.37 5.79
N GLN A 184 19.70 -8.23 6.28
CA GLN A 184 20.50 -7.23 7.00
C GLN A 184 20.76 -7.59 8.47
N ASN A 185 20.16 -8.68 8.96
CA ASN A 185 20.31 -9.19 10.31
C ASN A 185 20.13 -8.14 11.44
N PRO A 186 18.98 -7.44 11.47
CA PRO A 186 18.73 -6.39 12.46
C PRO A 186 18.74 -6.87 13.91
N GLN A 187 18.59 -8.17 14.17
CA GLN A 187 18.71 -8.71 15.52
C GLN A 187 20.07 -8.44 16.15
N GLN A 188 21.14 -8.54 15.34
CA GLN A 188 22.52 -8.29 15.76
C GLN A 188 22.88 -6.81 15.65
N THR A 189 22.57 -6.17 14.52
CA THR A 189 23.03 -4.80 14.21
C THR A 189 22.16 -3.70 14.85
N LYS A 190 20.97 -4.05 15.34
CA LYS A 190 19.91 -3.13 15.79
C LYS A 190 19.54 -2.06 14.76
N THR A 191 19.93 -2.24 13.51
CA THR A 191 19.80 -1.24 12.45
C THR A 191 19.20 -1.88 11.21
N VAL A 192 18.25 -1.19 10.60
CA VAL A 192 17.71 -1.53 9.28
C VAL A 192 17.96 -0.35 8.36
N ASN A 193 18.79 -0.56 7.34
CA ASN A 193 18.99 0.43 6.30
C ASN A 193 18.07 0.12 5.11
N LEU A 194 16.98 0.88 4.98
CA LEU A 194 16.02 0.67 3.90
C LEU A 194 16.64 0.91 2.53
N GLY A 195 17.70 1.70 2.42
CA GLY A 195 18.47 1.90 1.18
C GLY A 195 19.27 0.66 0.76
N LEU A 196 19.56 -0.26 1.70
CA LEU A 196 20.16 -1.57 1.43
C LEU A 196 19.11 -2.68 1.30
N CYS A 197 17.81 -2.34 1.27
CA CYS A 197 16.76 -3.32 1.09
C CYS A 197 16.86 -3.95 -0.30
N ARG A 198 17.05 -5.27 -0.36
CA ARG A 198 17.17 -6.02 -1.63
C ARG A 198 15.83 -6.32 -2.31
N ALA A 199 14.72 -5.73 -1.82
CA ALA A 199 13.35 -6.02 -2.28
C ALA A 199 13.01 -7.53 -2.36
N CYS A 200 13.63 -8.36 -1.50
CA CYS A 200 13.55 -9.82 -1.59
C CYS A 200 12.21 -10.44 -1.15
N SER A 201 11.29 -9.63 -0.60
CA SER A 201 9.96 -10.03 -0.12
C SER A 201 9.92 -11.07 1.01
N LYS A 202 11.05 -11.58 1.52
CA LYS A 202 11.08 -12.59 2.60
C LYS A 202 10.24 -12.20 3.83
N CYS A 203 10.35 -10.95 4.27
CA CYS A 203 9.58 -10.44 5.41
C CYS A 203 8.06 -10.46 5.18
N ILE A 204 7.61 -10.30 3.94
CA ILE A 204 6.22 -10.37 3.54
C ILE A 204 5.78 -11.82 3.42
N SER A 205 6.58 -12.68 2.77
CA SER A 205 6.27 -14.11 2.58
C SER A 205 6.15 -14.87 3.89
N GLU A 206 7.02 -14.57 4.85
CA GLU A 206 7.14 -15.27 6.14
C GLU A 206 6.23 -14.68 7.22
N CYS A 207 5.50 -13.60 6.93
CA CYS A 207 4.59 -12.99 7.90
C CYS A 207 3.39 -13.91 8.15
N PRO A 208 3.16 -14.37 9.39
CA PRO A 208 2.12 -15.37 9.70
C PRO A 208 0.69 -14.82 9.65
N VAL A 209 0.53 -13.50 9.54
CA VAL A 209 -0.78 -12.84 9.51
C VAL A 209 -1.30 -12.83 8.08
N GLY A 210 -2.58 -13.16 7.88
CA GLY A 210 -3.24 -13.16 6.57
C GLY A 210 -2.73 -14.22 5.59
N ILE A 211 -2.27 -15.35 6.10
CA ILE A 211 -1.96 -16.57 5.33
C ILE A 211 -3.21 -17.43 5.28
#